data_AF-A0A7Y5KQ83-F1
#
_entry.id   AF-A0A7Y5KQ83-F1
#
_cell.length_a   1.000
_cell.length_b   1.000
_cell.length_c   1.000
_cell.angle_alpha   90.00
_cell.angle_beta   90.00
_cell.angle_gamma   90.00
#
_symmetry.space_group_name_H-M   'P 1'
#
loop_
_entity.id
_entity.type
_entity.pdbx_description
1 polymer ?
#
loop_
_entity_poly.entity_id
_entity_poly.type
_entity_poly.pdbx_seq_one_letter_code
_entity_poly.pdbx_strand_id
1 'polypeptide(L)'
;MIERIRVIGIGMGNPEHVTGEAAQALSSVDVFLVADKGSAKSDLVAARQRVCDALIPADHEYRVVEVTDPKRGPDAERDDTAYRRGVRDWHAARADAYAEVIDGLDDGETTVGFLVWGDPAFYDSTIRVVDALVERYASAGLTVEHDVVAGISAPQLLAARHRIPLNRIGAPIHVTTGRRLVDEYDPALGDVVVMLDGGLACAELADAFPDLELFWGAYLGSPDEVLVRGRLADVIDEVQRVRAEARERHGWVMDTYLLRQPAESPPSPAAHGFPEAGPLSDGVVTVRPTTAGDWQVVRDEHNNEESLRWDLFGGVYTDEQARQQAAQARREWRSGRAARFVIVDAATGEGAGVIGIMRMGPPGNGLLGYGVLPEFRGRGFTTRALRLVARWAFESAGLSLLELGHKADNAASGKVAVKAGFRAEARLPQRLPNPDGTRSDEIYYSLTRERFDAEGAG
;
A
#
# COMPACT_ATOMS: atom_id res chain seq x y z
N MET A 1 26.53 -35.19 -7.56
CA MET A 1 25.62 -34.76 -6.45
C MET A 1 25.58 -33.25 -6.48
N ILE A 2 24.39 -32.66 -6.32
CA ILE A 2 24.22 -31.20 -6.35
C ILE A 2 25.01 -30.53 -5.20
N GLU A 3 25.74 -29.47 -5.53
CA GLU A 3 26.50 -28.67 -4.57
C GLU A 3 25.92 -27.25 -4.44
N ARG A 4 25.46 -26.65 -5.55
CA ARG A 4 24.99 -25.26 -5.57
C ARG A 4 23.78 -25.02 -6.47
N ILE A 5 22.86 -24.16 -6.01
CA ILE A 5 21.74 -23.62 -6.78
C ILE A 5 21.87 -22.09 -6.89
N ARG A 6 21.78 -21.53 -8.09
CA ARG A 6 21.86 -20.08 -8.33
C ARG A 6 20.56 -19.54 -8.90
N VAL A 7 20.05 -18.46 -8.33
CA VAL A 7 18.91 -17.70 -8.89
C VAL A 7 19.43 -16.43 -9.54
N ILE A 8 19.44 -16.37 -10.87
CA ILE A 8 20.18 -15.35 -11.62
C ILE A 8 19.21 -14.41 -12.33
N GLY A 9 19.19 -13.14 -11.91
CA GLY A 9 18.49 -12.07 -12.63
C GLY A 9 19.18 -11.74 -13.96
N ILE A 10 18.51 -11.98 -15.08
CA ILE A 10 19.06 -11.77 -16.43
C ILE A 10 18.59 -10.47 -17.10
N GLY A 11 17.98 -9.56 -16.33
CA GLY A 11 17.40 -8.34 -16.88
C GLY A 11 16.23 -8.62 -17.83
N MET A 12 15.95 -7.69 -18.76
CA MET A 12 14.84 -7.83 -19.72
C MET A 12 15.26 -8.55 -21.03
N GLY A 13 16.16 -9.54 -20.96
CA GLY A 13 16.46 -10.43 -22.10
C GLY A 13 17.35 -9.86 -23.19
N ASN A 14 17.97 -8.70 -22.94
CA ASN A 14 19.11 -8.20 -23.69
C ASN A 14 20.38 -8.55 -22.89
N PRO A 15 21.39 -9.21 -23.49
CA PRO A 15 22.66 -9.51 -22.82
C PRO A 15 23.33 -8.29 -22.17
N GLU A 16 23.13 -7.08 -22.73
CA GLU A 16 23.68 -5.84 -22.17
C GLU A 16 23.04 -5.42 -20.83
N HIS A 17 21.88 -6.00 -20.47
CA HIS A 17 21.24 -5.77 -19.16
C HIS A 17 21.76 -6.71 -18.08
N VAL A 18 22.55 -7.71 -18.44
CA VAL A 18 23.10 -8.67 -17.47
C VAL A 18 24.25 -7.99 -16.72
N THR A 19 24.16 -8.01 -15.38
CA THR A 19 25.21 -7.43 -14.54
C THR A 19 26.49 -8.26 -14.65
N GLY A 20 27.64 -7.66 -14.34
CA GLY A 20 28.91 -8.40 -14.32
C GLY A 20 28.90 -9.59 -13.36
N GLU A 21 28.20 -9.45 -12.23
CA GLU A 21 28.00 -10.54 -11.26
C GLU A 21 27.12 -11.66 -11.83
N ALA A 22 26.01 -11.32 -12.50
CA ALA A 22 25.15 -12.31 -13.14
C ALA A 22 25.88 -13.05 -14.28
N ALA A 23 26.69 -12.36 -15.08
CA ALA A 23 27.51 -13.00 -16.11
C ALA A 23 28.52 -13.99 -15.52
N GLN A 24 29.17 -13.64 -14.40
CA GLN A 24 30.05 -14.56 -13.68
C GLN A 24 29.29 -15.78 -13.13
N ALA A 25 28.09 -15.56 -12.59
CA ALA A 25 27.25 -16.65 -12.10
C ALA A 25 26.84 -17.61 -13.23
N LEU A 26 26.41 -17.07 -14.39
CA LEU A 26 26.08 -17.84 -15.60
C LEU A 26 27.23 -18.75 -16.04
N SER A 27 28.47 -18.24 -16.02
CA SER A 27 29.68 -18.99 -16.42
C SER A 27 30.07 -20.16 -15.50
N SER A 28 29.33 -20.38 -14.41
CA SER A 28 29.60 -21.46 -13.45
C SER A 28 28.47 -22.48 -13.34
N VAL A 29 27.41 -22.34 -14.15
CA VAL A 29 26.24 -23.21 -14.11
C VAL A 29 26.42 -24.36 -15.09
N ASP A 30 26.22 -25.59 -14.63
CA ASP A 30 26.29 -26.79 -15.47
C ASP A 30 24.92 -27.06 -16.13
N VAL A 31 23.84 -26.88 -15.35
CA VAL A 31 22.47 -27.16 -15.80
C VAL A 31 21.53 -26.00 -15.48
N PHE A 32 20.89 -25.45 -16.51
CA PHE A 32 19.81 -24.48 -16.33
C PHE A 32 18.45 -25.15 -16.30
N LEU A 33 17.66 -24.86 -15.27
CA LEU A 33 16.28 -25.33 -15.17
C LEU A 33 15.32 -24.23 -15.62
N VAL A 34 14.52 -24.52 -16.63
CA VAL A 34 13.53 -23.59 -17.19
C VAL A 34 12.14 -24.20 -17.06
N ALA A 35 11.19 -23.47 -16.46
CA ALA A 35 9.80 -23.92 -16.43
C ALA A 35 9.20 -23.92 -17.84
N ASP A 36 8.77 -25.09 -18.32
CA ASP A 36 7.89 -25.21 -19.48
C ASP A 36 6.46 -24.88 -19.04
N LYS A 37 6.04 -23.65 -19.33
CA LYS A 37 4.68 -23.17 -19.02
C LYS A 37 3.64 -23.60 -20.06
N GLY A 38 4.00 -24.38 -21.07
CA GLY A 38 3.15 -24.73 -22.22
C GLY A 38 2.82 -23.53 -23.10
N SER A 39 2.80 -23.69 -24.43
CA SER A 39 2.66 -22.59 -25.41
C SER A 39 3.51 -21.34 -25.10
N ALA A 40 4.62 -21.54 -24.36
CA ALA A 40 5.52 -20.46 -23.98
C ALA A 40 6.09 -19.89 -25.28
N LYS A 41 5.82 -18.61 -25.50
CA LYS A 41 6.02 -17.92 -26.76
C LYS A 41 7.51 -17.92 -27.06
N SER A 42 7.86 -18.46 -28.23
CA SER A 42 9.23 -18.71 -28.71
C SER A 42 10.23 -17.62 -28.35
N ASP A 43 9.77 -16.37 -28.33
CA ASP A 43 10.58 -15.17 -28.16
C ASP A 43 11.24 -15.06 -26.78
N LEU A 44 10.56 -15.47 -25.70
CA LEU A 44 11.12 -15.41 -24.35
C LEU A 44 12.15 -16.53 -24.12
N VAL A 45 11.90 -17.72 -24.67
CA VAL A 45 12.86 -18.82 -24.62
C VAL A 45 14.10 -18.45 -25.45
N ALA A 46 13.90 -17.95 -26.67
CA ALA A 46 14.98 -17.47 -27.52
C ALA A 46 15.78 -16.34 -26.87
N ALA A 47 15.14 -15.43 -26.14
CA ALA A 47 15.85 -14.36 -25.43
C ALA A 47 16.74 -14.88 -24.30
N ARG A 48 16.28 -15.88 -23.52
CA ARG A 48 17.12 -16.55 -22.53
C ARG A 48 18.31 -17.25 -23.17
N GLN A 49 18.06 -17.99 -24.27
CA GLN A 49 19.13 -18.67 -24.99
C GLN A 49 20.18 -17.68 -25.51
N ARG A 50 19.76 -16.55 -26.10
CA ARG A 50 20.67 -15.48 -26.53
C ARG A 50 21.54 -14.92 -25.40
N VAL A 51 21.00 -14.82 -24.19
CA VAL A 51 21.78 -14.37 -23.02
C VAL A 51 22.86 -15.40 -22.68
N CYS A 52 22.50 -16.69 -22.62
CA CYS A 52 23.47 -17.75 -22.35
C CYS A 52 24.55 -17.81 -23.43
N ASP A 53 24.16 -17.85 -24.71
CA ASP A 53 25.09 -17.91 -25.86
C ASP A 53 26.06 -16.73 -25.91
N ALA A 54 25.62 -15.55 -25.47
CA ALA A 54 26.45 -14.34 -25.49
C ALA A 54 27.43 -14.24 -24.31
N LEU A 55 27.11 -14.82 -23.16
CA LEU A 55 27.81 -14.54 -21.90
C LEU A 55 28.50 -15.75 -21.28
N ILE A 56 28.09 -16.97 -21.63
CA ILE A 56 28.75 -18.19 -21.16
C ILE A 56 29.96 -18.47 -22.08
N PRO A 57 31.17 -18.67 -21.51
CA PRO A 57 32.35 -19.00 -22.30
C PRO A 57 32.14 -20.24 -23.17
N ALA A 58 32.67 -20.22 -24.40
CA ALA A 58 32.48 -21.32 -25.36
C ALA A 58 33.14 -22.64 -24.93
N ASP A 59 34.08 -22.60 -23.98
CA ASP A 59 34.75 -23.74 -23.37
C ASP A 59 34.05 -24.26 -22.10
N HIS A 60 32.98 -23.59 -21.65
CA HIS A 60 32.13 -24.05 -20.55
C HIS A 60 30.90 -24.77 -21.12
N GLU A 61 30.86 -26.09 -20.94
CA GLU A 61 29.69 -26.88 -21.35
C GLU A 61 28.54 -26.68 -20.36
N TYR A 62 27.34 -26.43 -20.89
CA TYR A 62 26.12 -26.36 -20.11
C TYR A 62 24.96 -26.98 -20.90
N ARG A 63 23.90 -27.40 -20.20
CA ARG A 63 22.63 -27.77 -20.84
C ARG A 63 21.43 -27.10 -20.20
N VAL A 64 20.37 -26.94 -21.00
CA VAL A 64 19.08 -26.41 -20.55
C VAL A 64 18.11 -27.57 -20.44
N VAL A 65 17.48 -27.71 -19.28
CA VAL A 65 16.43 -28.71 -19.04
C VAL A 65 15.11 -28.00 -18.82
N GLU A 66 14.16 -28.30 -19.69
CA GLU A 66 12.78 -27.85 -19.56
C GLU A 66 12.03 -28.74 -18.56
N VAL A 67 11.41 -28.10 -17.57
CA VAL A 67 10.67 -28.78 -16.50
C VAL A 67 9.21 -28.41 -16.64
N THR A 68 8.35 -29.41 -16.83
CA THR A 68 6.90 -29.20 -17.02
C THR A 68 6.33 -28.46 -15.81
N ASP A 69 5.79 -27.26 -16.01
CA ASP A 69 5.20 -26.47 -14.91
C ASP A 69 3.87 -27.14 -14.48
N PRO A 70 3.72 -27.54 -13.19
CA PRO A 70 2.50 -28.16 -12.72
C PRO A 70 1.29 -27.23 -12.95
N LYS A 71 0.15 -27.79 -13.35
CA LYS A 71 -1.06 -26.98 -13.54
C LYS A 71 -1.61 -26.53 -12.18
N ARG A 72 -1.62 -25.22 -11.94
CA ARG A 72 -2.42 -24.62 -10.87
C ARG A 72 -3.89 -24.82 -11.24
N GLY A 73 -4.65 -25.55 -10.42
CA GLY A 73 -6.10 -25.70 -10.61
C GLY A 73 -6.82 -24.33 -10.66
N PRO A 74 -8.10 -24.26 -11.04
CA PRO A 74 -8.78 -22.98 -11.27
C PRO A 74 -8.79 -22.09 -10.03
N ASP A 75 -8.35 -20.84 -10.19
CA ASP A 75 -8.32 -19.82 -9.13
C ASP A 75 -9.69 -19.15 -8.90
N ALA A 76 -10.63 -19.32 -9.83
CA ALA A 76 -11.78 -18.42 -10.02
C ALA A 76 -12.89 -18.51 -8.94
N GLU A 77 -12.78 -19.37 -7.93
CA GLU A 77 -13.86 -19.58 -6.94
C GLU A 77 -13.38 -19.69 -5.48
N ARG A 78 -12.19 -19.19 -5.15
CA ARG A 78 -11.57 -19.40 -3.82
C ARG A 78 -11.55 -18.14 -2.97
N ASP A 79 -11.94 -18.27 -1.71
CA ASP A 79 -11.65 -17.27 -0.69
C ASP A 79 -10.12 -17.10 -0.49
N ASP A 80 -9.73 -16.05 0.23
CA ASP A 80 -8.33 -15.66 0.43
C ASP A 80 -7.47 -16.78 1.05
N THR A 81 -8.07 -17.64 1.87
CA THR A 81 -7.39 -18.77 2.52
C THR A 81 -7.17 -19.92 1.54
N ALA A 82 -8.19 -20.26 0.76
CA ALA A 82 -8.14 -21.28 -0.28
C ALA A 82 -7.23 -20.88 -1.46
N TYR A 83 -7.11 -19.59 -1.75
CA TYR A 83 -6.14 -19.04 -2.71
C TYR A 83 -4.70 -19.27 -2.24
N ARG A 84 -4.36 -18.83 -1.01
CA ARG A 84 -3.01 -19.01 -0.44
C ARG A 84 -2.60 -20.47 -0.36
N ARG A 85 -3.52 -21.35 0.04
CA ARG A 85 -3.29 -22.79 0.04
C ARG A 85 -3.02 -23.33 -1.37
N GLY A 86 -3.81 -22.93 -2.36
CA GLY A 86 -3.63 -23.36 -3.76
C GLY A 86 -2.26 -22.95 -4.32
N VAL A 87 -1.80 -21.74 -4.00
CA VAL A 87 -0.45 -21.25 -4.38
C VAL A 87 0.64 -22.09 -3.72
N ARG A 88 0.51 -22.40 -2.42
CA ARG A 88 1.49 -23.23 -1.70
C ARG A 88 1.56 -24.65 -2.25
N ASP A 89 0.41 -25.29 -2.45
CA ASP A 89 0.34 -26.67 -2.95
C ASP A 89 0.91 -26.76 -4.39
N TRP A 90 0.70 -25.71 -5.21
CA TRP A 90 1.33 -25.59 -6.54
C TRP A 90 2.84 -25.37 -6.47
N HIS A 91 3.33 -24.50 -5.59
CA HIS A 91 4.78 -24.31 -5.41
C HIS A 91 5.48 -25.59 -4.93
N ALA A 92 4.84 -26.37 -4.05
CA ALA A 92 5.36 -27.66 -3.60
C ALA A 92 5.51 -28.64 -4.77
N ALA A 93 4.46 -28.78 -5.60
CA ALA A 93 4.53 -29.63 -6.79
C ALA A 93 5.64 -29.18 -7.78
N ARG A 94 5.89 -27.87 -7.87
CA ARG A 94 6.95 -27.33 -8.72
C ARG A 94 8.34 -27.60 -8.15
N ALA A 95 8.51 -27.52 -6.84
CA ALA A 95 9.74 -27.94 -6.17
C ALA A 95 9.97 -29.46 -6.38
N ASP A 96 8.94 -30.30 -6.28
CA ASP A 96 9.07 -31.73 -6.57
C ASP A 96 9.54 -32.00 -8.00
N ALA A 97 8.95 -31.33 -8.99
CA ALA A 97 9.35 -31.47 -10.39
C ALA A 97 10.80 -31.03 -10.65
N TYR A 98 11.28 -29.97 -10.00
CA TYR A 98 12.68 -29.57 -10.08
C TYR A 98 13.60 -30.55 -9.37
N ALA A 99 13.21 -31.05 -8.19
CA ALA A 99 13.98 -32.04 -7.46
C ALA A 99 14.18 -33.33 -8.27
N GLU A 100 13.16 -33.80 -8.99
CA GLU A 100 13.30 -34.96 -9.89
C GLU A 100 14.41 -34.78 -10.94
N VAL A 101 14.57 -33.57 -11.47
CA VAL A 101 15.65 -33.27 -12.44
C VAL A 101 17.00 -33.14 -11.74
N ILE A 102 17.05 -32.47 -10.58
CA ILE A 102 18.29 -32.27 -9.80
C ILE A 102 18.83 -33.62 -9.26
N ASP A 103 17.94 -34.52 -8.86
CA ASP A 103 18.29 -35.84 -8.35
C ASP A 103 18.82 -36.77 -9.47
N GLY A 104 18.55 -36.43 -10.73
CA GLY A 104 18.99 -37.15 -11.94
C GLY A 104 20.15 -36.49 -12.68
N LEU A 105 20.90 -35.58 -12.03
CA LEU A 105 22.10 -34.96 -12.62
C LEU A 105 23.21 -35.99 -12.87
N ASP A 106 23.97 -35.78 -13.94
CA ASP A 106 25.10 -36.62 -14.32
C ASP A 106 26.31 -36.41 -13.39
N ASP A 107 27.25 -37.36 -13.39
CA ASP A 107 28.50 -37.24 -12.65
C ASP A 107 29.33 -36.05 -13.19
N GLY A 108 29.50 -35.01 -12.37
CA GLY A 108 30.19 -33.77 -12.72
C GLY A 108 29.29 -32.55 -12.78
N GLU A 109 27.97 -32.73 -12.90
CA GLU A 109 26.99 -31.66 -12.80
C GLU A 109 26.72 -31.36 -11.31
N THR A 110 27.20 -30.20 -10.85
CA THR A 110 27.19 -29.82 -9.42
C THR A 110 26.52 -28.47 -9.17
N THR A 111 26.35 -27.65 -10.22
CA THR A 111 25.74 -26.31 -10.12
C THR A 111 24.53 -26.19 -11.03
N VAL A 112 23.38 -25.90 -10.42
CA VAL A 112 22.11 -25.66 -11.12
C VAL A 112 21.77 -24.16 -11.12
N GLY A 113 21.33 -23.65 -12.26
CA GLY A 113 20.94 -22.24 -12.41
C GLY A 113 19.47 -22.07 -12.78
N PHE A 114 18.82 -21.07 -12.18
CA PHE A 114 17.50 -20.58 -12.57
C PHE A 114 17.62 -19.20 -13.20
N LEU A 115 17.15 -19.06 -14.44
CA LEU A 115 17.15 -17.79 -15.17
C LEU A 115 15.87 -17.00 -14.88
N VAL A 116 15.99 -15.91 -14.13
CA VAL A 116 14.87 -15.06 -13.74
C VAL A 116 14.86 -13.77 -14.57
N TRP A 117 13.70 -13.49 -15.17
CA TRP A 117 13.49 -12.25 -15.90
C TRP A 117 13.52 -11.05 -14.96
N GLY A 118 14.33 -10.06 -15.30
CA GLY A 118 14.53 -8.88 -14.50
C GLY A 118 15.36 -9.15 -13.27
N ASP A 119 14.78 -8.85 -12.12
CA ASP A 119 15.40 -9.02 -10.82
C ASP A 119 14.58 -10.01 -9.98
N PRO A 120 15.21 -11.02 -9.36
CA PRO A 120 14.51 -12.03 -8.56
C PRO A 120 13.66 -11.49 -7.40
N ALA A 121 13.91 -10.26 -6.92
CA ALA A 121 13.18 -9.66 -5.82
C ALA A 121 11.75 -9.19 -6.20
N PHE A 122 11.45 -9.00 -7.49
CA PHE A 122 10.19 -8.40 -7.93
C PHE A 122 9.23 -9.41 -8.56
N TYR A 123 8.13 -9.71 -7.85
CA TYR A 123 6.98 -10.47 -8.37
C TYR A 123 7.29 -11.81 -9.04
N ASP A 124 8.36 -12.47 -8.59
CA ASP A 124 8.76 -13.80 -9.05
C ASP A 124 8.64 -14.82 -7.90
N SER A 125 8.50 -16.10 -8.24
CA SER A 125 8.35 -17.19 -7.26
C SER A 125 9.61 -18.03 -7.07
N THR A 126 10.64 -17.82 -7.89
CA THR A 126 11.81 -18.72 -7.99
C THR A 126 12.58 -18.81 -6.68
N ILE A 127 12.82 -17.69 -5.98
CA ILE A 127 13.49 -17.71 -4.66
C ILE A 127 12.76 -18.65 -3.70
N ARG A 128 11.43 -18.51 -3.59
CA ARG A 128 10.62 -19.36 -2.69
C ARG A 128 10.65 -20.83 -3.08
N VAL A 129 10.76 -21.14 -4.37
CA VAL A 129 10.88 -22.53 -4.85
C VAL A 129 12.27 -23.09 -4.54
N VAL A 130 13.33 -22.29 -4.70
CA VAL A 130 14.70 -22.68 -4.34
C VAL A 130 14.85 -22.87 -2.83
N ASP A 131 14.26 -22.01 -2.01
CA ASP A 131 14.25 -22.17 -0.54
C ASP A 131 13.64 -23.54 -0.16
N ALA A 132 12.54 -23.91 -0.79
CA ALA A 132 11.88 -25.20 -0.56
C ALA A 132 12.73 -26.40 -1.01
N LEU A 133 13.47 -26.27 -2.12
CA LEU A 133 14.43 -27.29 -2.57
C LEU A 133 15.58 -27.46 -1.58
N VAL A 134 16.17 -26.35 -1.11
CA VAL A 134 17.28 -26.37 -0.14
C VAL A 134 16.83 -26.98 1.18
N GLU A 135 15.63 -26.62 1.67
CA GLU A 135 15.06 -27.21 2.88
C GLU A 135 14.81 -28.72 2.73
N ARG A 136 14.34 -29.16 1.55
CA ARG A 136 14.17 -30.58 1.22
C ARG A 136 15.50 -31.32 1.29
N TYR A 137 16.55 -30.81 0.66
CA TYR A 137 17.87 -31.46 0.67
C TYR A 137 18.51 -31.47 2.05
N ALA A 138 18.39 -30.37 2.80
CA ALA A 138 18.86 -30.30 4.19
C ALA A 138 18.18 -31.36 5.07
N SER A 139 16.88 -31.59 4.88
CA SER A 139 16.11 -32.63 5.59
C SER A 139 16.57 -34.05 5.25
N ALA A 140 17.15 -34.24 4.06
CA ALA A 140 17.77 -35.50 3.62
C ALA A 140 19.26 -35.62 4.04
N GLY A 141 19.80 -34.65 4.78
CA GLY A 141 21.20 -34.64 5.21
C GLY A 141 22.19 -34.13 4.16
N LEU A 142 21.71 -33.53 3.07
CA LEU A 142 22.53 -32.94 2.02
C LEU A 142 22.57 -31.41 2.17
N THR A 143 23.78 -30.85 2.22
CA THR A 143 23.96 -29.39 2.22
C THR A 143 24.11 -28.91 0.79
N VAL A 144 23.20 -28.03 0.35
CA VAL A 144 23.24 -27.38 -0.96
C VAL A 144 23.36 -25.89 -0.74
N GLU A 145 24.43 -25.29 -1.27
CA GLU A 145 24.60 -23.84 -1.23
C GLU A 145 23.62 -23.18 -2.18
N HIS A 146 23.13 -21.99 -1.84
CA HIS A 146 22.34 -21.21 -2.78
C HIS A 146 22.64 -19.72 -2.70
N ASP A 147 22.53 -19.05 -3.84
CA ASP A 147 22.66 -17.59 -3.95
C ASP A 147 21.59 -17.00 -4.86
N VAL A 148 21.36 -15.69 -4.70
CA VAL A 148 20.46 -14.90 -5.51
C VAL A 148 21.23 -13.72 -6.06
N VAL A 149 21.35 -13.65 -7.38
CA VAL A 149 22.07 -12.58 -8.08
C VAL A 149 21.06 -11.59 -8.64
N ALA A 150 21.23 -10.32 -8.25
CA ALA A 150 20.37 -9.23 -8.68
C ALA A 150 20.47 -8.96 -10.18
N GLY A 151 19.39 -8.44 -10.75
CA GLY A 151 19.30 -8.09 -12.17
C GLY A 151 18.66 -6.73 -12.40
N ILE A 152 18.62 -6.30 -13.65
CA ILE A 152 17.96 -5.03 -14.01
C ILE A 152 16.45 -5.26 -14.15
N SER A 153 15.66 -4.71 -13.23
CA SER A 153 14.20 -4.86 -13.18
C SER A 153 13.47 -3.98 -14.20
N ALA A 154 12.22 -4.34 -14.51
CA ALA A 154 11.35 -3.56 -15.40
C ALA A 154 11.10 -2.12 -14.88
N PRO A 155 10.85 -1.87 -13.57
CA PRO A 155 10.76 -0.51 -13.06
C PRO A 155 12.03 0.33 -13.25
N GLN A 156 13.22 -0.26 -13.08
CA GLN A 156 14.48 0.44 -13.31
C GLN A 156 14.65 0.84 -14.78
N LEU A 157 14.33 -0.06 -15.72
CA LEU A 157 14.38 0.30 -17.14
C LEU A 157 13.31 1.32 -17.52
N LEU A 158 12.09 1.21 -17.00
CA LEU A 158 11.04 2.20 -17.24
C LEU A 158 11.53 3.59 -16.85
N ALA A 159 12.10 3.72 -15.65
CA ALA A 159 12.67 4.96 -15.15
C ALA A 159 13.80 5.47 -16.04
N ALA A 160 14.73 4.60 -16.43
CA ALA A 160 15.85 4.95 -17.31
C ALA A 160 15.39 5.42 -18.70
N ARG A 161 14.41 4.73 -19.29
CA ARG A 161 13.86 5.05 -20.63
C ARG A 161 13.07 6.35 -20.65
N HIS A 162 12.29 6.60 -19.61
CA HIS A 162 11.57 7.86 -19.44
C HIS A 162 12.42 9.00 -18.88
N ARG A 163 13.67 8.70 -18.46
CA ARG A 163 14.63 9.64 -17.85
C ARG A 163 14.07 10.31 -16.60
N ILE A 164 13.45 9.52 -15.74
CA ILE A 164 12.87 9.98 -14.47
C ILE A 164 13.45 9.20 -13.30
N PRO A 165 13.54 9.80 -12.09
CA PRO A 165 13.62 9.02 -10.87
C PRO A 165 12.27 8.31 -10.62
N LEU A 166 12.29 7.14 -9.99
CA LEU A 166 11.06 6.45 -9.57
C LEU A 166 10.34 7.18 -8.43
N ASN A 167 11.08 7.91 -7.59
CA ASN A 167 10.54 8.74 -6.51
C ASN A 167 10.73 10.24 -6.78
N ARG A 168 9.93 11.04 -6.08
CA ARG A 168 10.23 12.46 -5.80
C ARG A 168 11.10 12.60 -4.54
N ILE A 169 11.69 13.79 -4.34
CA ILE A 169 12.58 14.06 -3.20
C ILE A 169 11.86 13.76 -1.88
N GLY A 170 12.39 12.80 -1.11
CA GLY A 170 11.84 12.39 0.18
C GLY A 170 10.47 11.69 0.11
N ALA A 171 9.93 11.45 -1.09
CA ALA A 171 8.63 10.81 -1.27
C ALA A 171 8.76 9.28 -1.36
N PRO A 172 7.76 8.52 -0.87
CA PRO A 172 7.73 7.08 -1.02
C PRO A 172 7.48 6.66 -2.48
N ILE A 173 7.88 5.42 -2.79
CA ILE A 173 7.47 4.69 -3.99
C ILE A 173 6.57 3.57 -3.53
N HIS A 174 5.40 3.45 -4.13
CA HIS A 174 4.50 2.32 -3.91
C HIS A 174 4.55 1.39 -5.12
N VAL A 175 4.94 0.13 -4.91
CA VAL A 175 4.94 -0.89 -5.97
C VAL A 175 3.74 -1.80 -5.76
N THR A 176 2.86 -1.91 -6.75
CA THR A 176 1.62 -2.69 -6.67
C THR A 176 1.31 -3.45 -7.97
N THR A 177 0.18 -4.16 -8.00
CA THR A 177 -0.30 -4.89 -9.17
C THR A 177 -1.58 -4.29 -9.76
N GLY A 178 -1.84 -4.55 -11.05
CA GLY A 178 -3.05 -4.06 -11.72
C GLY A 178 -4.34 -4.44 -10.97
N ARG A 179 -4.42 -5.68 -10.45
CA ARG A 179 -5.58 -6.15 -9.66
C ARG A 179 -5.84 -5.31 -8.41
N ARG A 180 -4.80 -4.76 -7.78
CA ARG A 180 -4.91 -4.01 -6.52
C ARG A 180 -5.05 -2.50 -6.74
N LEU A 181 -4.67 -2.03 -7.94
CA LEU A 181 -4.49 -0.62 -8.20
C LEU A 181 -5.74 0.22 -7.90
N VAL A 182 -6.88 -0.14 -8.46
CA VAL A 182 -8.10 0.67 -8.37
C VAL A 182 -8.61 0.75 -6.93
N ASP A 183 -8.54 -0.35 -6.18
CA ASP A 183 -9.00 -0.43 -4.80
C ASP A 183 -8.06 0.28 -3.81
N GLU A 184 -6.76 0.29 -4.10
CA GLU A 184 -5.74 0.78 -3.16
C GLU A 184 -5.23 2.18 -3.47
N TYR A 185 -5.44 2.69 -4.69
CA TYR A 185 -4.85 3.96 -5.11
C TYR A 185 -5.35 5.13 -4.26
N ASP A 186 -4.40 5.86 -3.70
CA ASP A 186 -4.61 7.09 -2.93
C ASP A 186 -3.48 8.08 -3.26
N PRO A 187 -3.76 9.38 -3.49
CA PRO A 187 -2.73 10.37 -3.81
C PRO A 187 -1.59 10.49 -2.78
N ALA A 188 -1.81 10.09 -1.53
CA ALA A 188 -0.80 10.09 -0.48
C ALA A 188 0.15 8.88 -0.53
N LEU A 189 -0.08 7.90 -1.42
CA LEU A 189 0.87 6.80 -1.65
C LEU A 189 2.19 7.25 -2.28
N GLY A 190 2.24 8.46 -2.84
CA GLY A 190 3.39 8.97 -3.58
C GLY A 190 3.37 8.52 -5.03
N ASP A 191 4.54 8.15 -5.56
CA ASP A 191 4.65 7.67 -6.94
C ASP A 191 4.36 6.16 -6.97
N VAL A 192 3.46 5.73 -7.86
CA VAL A 192 2.95 4.35 -7.89
C VAL A 192 3.48 3.63 -9.12
N VAL A 193 4.27 2.57 -8.91
CA VAL A 193 4.73 1.66 -9.97
C VAL A 193 3.82 0.45 -10.01
N VAL A 194 3.30 0.13 -11.19
CA VAL A 194 2.37 -1.00 -11.37
C VAL A 194 3.01 -2.06 -12.25
N MET A 195 2.94 -3.30 -11.76
CA MET A 195 3.42 -4.50 -12.44
C MET A 195 2.29 -5.54 -12.55
N LEU A 196 2.48 -6.60 -13.34
CA LEU A 196 1.52 -7.70 -13.46
C LEU A 196 0.08 -7.26 -13.79
N ASP A 197 -0.08 -6.29 -14.68
CA ASP A 197 -1.38 -5.76 -15.06
C ASP A 197 -1.82 -6.27 -16.44
N GLY A 198 -2.65 -7.31 -16.45
CA GLY A 198 -3.21 -7.84 -17.70
C GLY A 198 -4.26 -6.91 -18.32
N GLY A 199 -4.92 -6.07 -17.52
CA GLY A 199 -6.11 -5.30 -17.90
C GLY A 199 -5.87 -3.82 -18.20
N LEU A 200 -4.68 -3.30 -17.91
CA LEU A 200 -4.40 -1.85 -17.95
C LEU A 200 -5.34 -1.09 -16.99
N ALA A 201 -5.35 -1.49 -15.72
CA ALA A 201 -6.24 -1.01 -14.66
C ALA A 201 -6.15 0.52 -14.43
N CYS A 202 -5.03 1.16 -14.80
CA CYS A 202 -4.92 2.62 -14.74
C CYS A 202 -5.92 3.36 -15.65
N ALA A 203 -6.52 2.68 -16.64
CA ALA A 203 -7.60 3.25 -17.44
C ALA A 203 -8.83 3.60 -16.59
N GLU A 204 -9.12 2.80 -15.55
CA GLU A 204 -10.24 3.05 -14.64
C GLU A 204 -10.01 4.28 -13.74
N LEU A 205 -8.74 4.71 -13.60
CA LEU A 205 -8.38 5.92 -12.85
C LEU A 205 -8.48 7.20 -13.69
N ALA A 206 -8.63 7.10 -15.02
CA ALA A 206 -8.59 8.26 -15.91
C ALA A 206 -9.71 9.28 -15.64
N ASP A 207 -10.90 8.82 -15.22
CA ASP A 207 -12.02 9.70 -14.90
C ASP A 207 -11.87 10.36 -13.52
N ALA A 208 -11.43 9.59 -12.52
CA ALA A 208 -11.31 10.06 -11.13
C ALA A 208 -10.04 10.88 -10.88
N PHE A 209 -8.97 10.58 -11.62
CA PHE A 209 -7.65 11.19 -11.48
C PHE A 209 -7.06 11.56 -12.86
N PRO A 210 -7.74 12.40 -13.65
CA PRO A 210 -7.38 12.67 -15.03
C PRO A 210 -5.99 13.30 -15.19
N ASP A 211 -5.54 14.03 -14.18
CA ASP A 211 -4.30 14.80 -14.21
C ASP A 211 -3.06 14.01 -13.78
N LEU A 212 -3.21 12.72 -13.45
CA LEU A 212 -2.07 11.85 -13.19
C LEU A 212 -1.11 11.83 -14.38
N GLU A 213 0.18 11.98 -14.14
CA GLU A 213 1.20 11.72 -15.14
C GLU A 213 1.42 10.20 -15.24
N LEU A 214 1.22 9.66 -16.43
CA LEU A 214 1.53 8.28 -16.78
C LEU A 214 2.88 8.20 -17.48
N PHE A 215 3.69 7.24 -17.05
CA PHE A 215 4.92 6.82 -17.74
C PHE A 215 4.79 5.32 -18.01
N TRP A 216 4.42 4.95 -19.22
CA TRP A 216 4.14 3.57 -19.61
C TRP A 216 5.22 3.04 -20.54
N GLY A 217 5.51 1.74 -20.45
CA GLY A 217 6.40 1.06 -21.38
C GLY A 217 6.07 -0.41 -21.55
N ALA A 218 6.18 -0.90 -22.79
CA ALA A 218 6.08 -2.31 -23.14
C ALA A 218 7.38 -2.81 -23.77
N TYR A 219 7.68 -4.09 -23.54
CA TYR A 219 8.88 -4.77 -24.05
C TYR A 219 10.19 -4.00 -23.80
N LEU A 220 10.27 -3.36 -22.63
CA LEU A 220 11.41 -2.54 -22.23
C LEU A 220 12.72 -3.30 -22.45
N GLY A 221 13.63 -2.69 -23.21
CA GLY A 221 14.92 -3.26 -23.51
C GLY A 221 15.01 -4.16 -24.74
N SER A 222 13.90 -4.41 -25.44
CA SER A 222 13.87 -5.19 -26.69
C SER A 222 13.81 -4.27 -27.93
N PRO A 223 14.02 -4.81 -29.15
CA PRO A 223 13.79 -4.06 -30.39
C PRO A 223 12.34 -3.59 -30.60
N ASP A 224 11.38 -4.22 -29.91
CA ASP A 224 9.95 -3.89 -29.97
C ASP A 224 9.52 -2.92 -28.84
N GLU A 225 10.48 -2.28 -28.16
CA GLU A 225 10.21 -1.34 -27.06
C GLU A 225 9.25 -0.22 -27.50
N VAL A 226 8.19 -0.02 -26.73
CA VAL A 226 7.23 1.08 -26.91
C VAL A 226 7.13 1.87 -25.63
N LEU A 227 7.18 3.20 -25.74
CA LEU A 227 7.08 4.12 -24.61
C LEU A 227 5.97 5.12 -24.88
N VAL A 228 5.11 5.34 -23.89
CA VAL A 228 4.09 6.40 -23.90
C VAL A 228 4.20 7.17 -22.60
N ARG A 229 4.10 8.50 -22.68
CA ARG A 229 4.08 9.36 -21.49
C ARG A 229 3.16 10.54 -21.69
N GLY A 230 2.52 10.98 -20.61
CA GLY A 230 1.72 12.19 -20.59
C GLY A 230 0.67 12.15 -19.50
N ARG A 231 -0.21 13.15 -19.52
CA ARG A 231 -1.37 13.20 -18.62
C ARG A 231 -2.30 12.03 -18.93
N LEU A 232 -2.75 11.32 -17.91
CA LEU A 232 -3.44 10.04 -18.01
C LEU A 232 -4.66 10.15 -18.93
N ALA A 233 -5.51 11.15 -18.72
CA ALA A 233 -6.69 11.37 -19.56
C ALA A 233 -6.36 11.67 -21.04
N ASP A 234 -5.16 12.18 -21.34
CA ASP A 234 -4.76 12.52 -22.71
C ASP A 234 -4.13 11.34 -23.46
N VAL A 235 -3.49 10.41 -22.73
CA VAL A 235 -2.69 9.33 -23.34
C VAL A 235 -3.28 7.94 -23.17
N ILE A 236 -4.31 7.76 -22.35
CA ILE A 236 -4.82 6.41 -22.04
C ILE A 236 -5.35 5.68 -23.28
N ASP A 237 -6.05 6.37 -24.17
CA ASP A 237 -6.56 5.78 -25.43
C ASP A 237 -5.40 5.38 -26.36
N GLU A 238 -4.32 6.17 -26.39
CA GLU A 238 -3.11 5.81 -27.14
C GLU A 238 -2.47 4.55 -26.56
N VAL A 239 -2.34 4.47 -25.24
CA VAL A 239 -1.79 3.28 -24.55
C VAL A 239 -2.62 2.05 -24.85
N GLN A 240 -3.95 2.14 -24.76
CA GLN A 240 -4.84 1.03 -25.10
C GLN A 240 -4.64 0.56 -26.54
N ARG A 241 -4.54 1.50 -27.50
CA ARG A 241 -4.30 1.19 -28.91
C ARG A 241 -2.95 0.50 -29.13
N VAL A 242 -1.84 1.08 -28.67
CA VAL A 242 -0.50 0.50 -28.90
C VAL A 242 -0.34 -0.84 -28.18
N ARG A 243 -0.97 -1.00 -27.02
CA ARG A 243 -0.98 -2.26 -26.27
C ARG A 243 -1.77 -3.35 -26.99
N ALA A 244 -2.89 -3.00 -27.61
CA ALA A 244 -3.68 -3.92 -28.43
C ALA A 244 -2.91 -4.35 -29.69
N GLU A 245 -2.29 -3.40 -30.41
CA GLU A 245 -1.46 -3.68 -31.60
C GLU A 245 -0.26 -4.58 -31.27
N ALA A 246 0.41 -4.31 -30.15
CA ALA A 246 1.49 -5.15 -29.63
C ALA A 246 1.01 -6.58 -29.34
N ARG A 247 -0.13 -6.72 -28.67
CA ARG A 247 -0.73 -8.02 -28.36
C ARG A 247 -1.16 -8.77 -29.63
N GLU A 248 -1.66 -8.08 -30.65
CA GLU A 248 -2.00 -8.68 -31.94
C GLU A 248 -0.75 -9.20 -32.67
N ARG A 249 0.33 -8.40 -32.69
CA ARG A 249 1.58 -8.75 -33.38
C ARG A 249 2.31 -9.93 -32.74
N HIS A 250 2.43 -9.92 -31.41
CA HIS A 250 3.27 -10.91 -30.69
C HIS A 250 2.43 -12.00 -30.02
N GLY A 251 1.12 -11.82 -29.87
CA GLY A 251 0.23 -12.71 -29.13
C GLY A 251 0.30 -12.53 -27.60
N TRP A 252 1.24 -11.74 -27.08
CA TRP A 252 1.39 -11.33 -25.67
C TRP A 252 1.75 -9.86 -25.60
N VAL A 253 1.57 -9.27 -24.43
CA VAL A 253 2.17 -7.98 -24.07
C VAL A 253 2.70 -8.07 -22.64
N MET A 254 3.86 -7.48 -22.40
CA MET A 254 4.43 -7.31 -21.08
C MET A 254 4.78 -5.84 -20.91
N ASP A 255 4.00 -5.17 -20.06
CA ASP A 255 4.10 -3.75 -19.79
C ASP A 255 4.19 -3.47 -18.29
N THR A 256 4.73 -2.30 -17.98
CA THR A 256 4.77 -1.72 -16.64
C THR A 256 4.63 -0.21 -16.77
N TYR A 257 4.14 0.44 -15.74
CA TYR A 257 3.98 1.89 -15.75
C TYR A 257 4.12 2.50 -14.38
N LEU A 258 4.40 3.80 -14.37
CA LEU A 258 4.43 4.66 -13.19
C LEU A 258 3.32 5.70 -13.31
N LEU A 259 2.57 5.89 -12.22
CA LEU A 259 1.59 6.96 -12.04
C LEU A 259 2.15 7.97 -11.03
N ARG A 260 2.09 9.26 -11.38
CA ARG A 260 2.62 10.35 -10.56
C ARG A 260 1.65 11.52 -10.53
N GLN A 261 1.49 12.13 -9.36
CA GLN A 261 0.79 13.41 -9.24
C GLN A 261 1.59 14.53 -9.93
N PRO A 262 0.95 15.39 -10.75
CA PRO A 262 1.65 16.41 -11.52
C PRO A 262 2.36 17.42 -10.62
N ALA A 263 3.48 17.96 -11.09
CA ALA A 263 4.35 18.84 -10.32
C ALA A 263 3.68 20.16 -9.85
N GLU A 264 2.60 20.58 -10.52
CA GLU A 264 1.81 21.78 -10.19
C GLU A 264 0.59 21.52 -9.31
N SER A 265 0.27 20.25 -8.99
CA SER A 265 -0.54 20.02 -7.81
C SER A 265 0.30 20.52 -6.63
N PRO A 266 -0.12 21.57 -5.91
CA PRO A 266 0.57 21.91 -4.68
C PRO A 266 0.67 20.62 -3.88
N PRO A 267 1.80 20.33 -3.20
CA PRO A 267 1.73 19.31 -2.17
C PRO A 267 0.49 19.66 -1.36
N SER A 268 -0.45 18.72 -1.23
CA SER A 268 -1.59 18.93 -0.36
C SER A 268 -1.02 19.53 0.94
N PRO A 269 -1.59 20.59 1.51
CA PRO A 269 -1.07 21.19 2.74
C PRO A 269 -0.97 20.20 3.92
N ALA A 270 -1.34 18.93 3.72
CA ALA A 270 -0.73 17.80 4.41
C ALA A 270 0.77 17.62 4.07
N ALA A 271 1.65 18.45 4.65
CA ALA A 271 3.09 18.14 4.65
C ALA A 271 3.81 18.49 5.96
N HIS A 272 3.10 18.87 7.02
CA HIS A 272 3.61 18.77 8.37
C HIS A 272 2.55 18.07 9.24
N GLY A 273 2.98 17.02 9.94
CA GLY A 273 2.19 16.38 10.98
C GLY A 273 1.70 17.41 11.99
N PHE A 274 0.70 17.03 12.78
CA PHE A 274 0.37 17.84 13.95
C PHE A 274 1.61 17.96 14.85
N PRO A 275 1.87 19.13 15.47
CA PRO A 275 2.96 19.24 16.44
C PRO A 275 2.72 18.24 17.58
N GLU A 276 3.78 17.81 18.27
CA GLU A 276 3.57 16.93 19.42
C GLU A 276 2.76 17.66 20.50
N ALA A 277 1.81 16.94 21.09
CA ALA A 277 1.08 17.39 22.27
C ALA A 277 1.49 16.52 23.45
N GLY A 278 2.07 17.13 24.48
CA GLY A 278 2.10 16.49 25.80
C GLY A 278 0.68 16.35 26.36
N PRO A 279 0.51 15.70 27.52
CA PRO A 279 -0.77 15.69 28.22
C PRO A 279 -1.24 17.12 28.53
N LEU A 280 -2.45 17.47 28.09
CA LEU A 280 -3.13 18.73 28.37
C LEU A 280 -4.10 18.50 29.53
N SER A 281 -4.06 19.30 30.59
CA SER A 281 -4.90 19.07 31.77
C SER A 281 -5.47 20.35 32.35
N ASP A 282 -6.70 20.27 32.88
CA ASP A 282 -7.33 21.32 33.70
C ASP A 282 -7.44 20.90 35.19
N GLY A 283 -6.78 19.82 35.58
CA GLY A 283 -6.83 19.24 36.93
C GLY A 283 -8.00 18.30 37.19
N VAL A 284 -9.01 18.26 36.31
CA VAL A 284 -10.14 17.31 36.37
C VAL A 284 -10.08 16.33 35.21
N VAL A 285 -9.78 16.84 34.01
CA VAL A 285 -9.62 16.04 32.80
C VAL A 285 -8.20 16.22 32.28
N THR A 286 -7.60 15.10 31.87
CA THR A 286 -6.37 15.09 31.07
C THR A 286 -6.69 14.57 29.67
N VAL A 287 -6.23 15.28 28.65
CA VAL A 287 -6.31 14.85 27.25
C VAL A 287 -4.89 14.59 26.75
N ARG A 288 -4.64 13.40 26.23
CA ARG A 288 -3.31 13.02 25.71
C ARG A 288 -3.43 12.29 24.37
N PRO A 289 -2.39 12.30 23.52
CA PRO A 289 -2.41 11.54 22.28
C PRO A 289 -2.76 10.07 22.51
N THR A 290 -3.57 9.53 21.60
CA THR A 290 -3.94 8.10 21.60
C THR A 290 -2.72 7.25 21.28
N THR A 291 -2.55 6.17 22.04
CA THR A 291 -1.52 5.15 21.87
C THR A 291 -2.16 3.83 21.45
N ALA A 292 -1.35 2.88 20.97
CA ALA A 292 -1.84 1.54 20.64
C ALA A 292 -2.44 0.79 21.85
N GLY A 293 -2.07 1.17 23.08
CA GLY A 293 -2.62 0.59 24.30
C GLY A 293 -4.04 1.06 24.64
N ASP A 294 -4.56 2.10 23.99
CA ASP A 294 -5.87 2.68 24.29
C ASP A 294 -7.03 2.02 23.53
N TRP A 295 -6.77 0.88 22.90
CA TRP A 295 -7.74 0.20 22.03
C TRP A 295 -9.04 -0.16 22.75
N GLN A 296 -9.02 -0.47 24.06
CA GLN A 296 -10.24 -0.70 24.82
C GLN A 296 -11.12 0.56 24.89
N VAL A 297 -10.54 1.73 25.19
CA VAL A 297 -11.30 2.99 25.27
C VAL A 297 -11.89 3.34 23.90
N VAL A 298 -11.13 3.13 22.83
CA VAL A 298 -11.60 3.33 21.44
C VAL A 298 -12.78 2.40 21.12
N ARG A 299 -12.67 1.12 21.48
CA ARG A 299 -13.73 0.13 21.27
C ARG A 299 -14.98 0.45 22.08
N ASP A 300 -14.82 0.67 23.38
CA ASP A 300 -15.92 0.79 24.33
C ASP A 300 -16.68 2.11 24.11
N GLU A 301 -15.98 3.18 23.71
CA GLU A 301 -16.61 4.41 23.29
C GLU A 301 -17.38 4.21 21.98
N HIS A 302 -16.81 3.61 20.94
CA HIS A 302 -17.53 3.38 19.69
C HIS A 302 -18.76 2.47 19.87
N ASN A 303 -18.63 1.40 20.66
CA ASN A 303 -19.62 0.33 20.76
C ASN A 303 -20.77 0.58 21.75
N ASN A 304 -20.76 1.68 22.51
CA ASN A 304 -21.85 1.93 23.45
C ASN A 304 -23.14 2.35 22.71
N GLU A 305 -24.28 2.10 23.34
CA GLU A 305 -25.62 2.29 22.75
C GLU A 305 -25.85 3.70 22.18
N GLU A 306 -25.42 4.74 22.90
CA GLU A 306 -25.64 6.12 22.46
C GLU A 306 -24.72 6.50 21.30
N SER A 307 -23.45 6.08 21.32
CA SER A 307 -22.51 6.34 20.22
C SER A 307 -22.98 5.64 18.94
N LEU A 308 -23.39 4.37 19.02
CA LEU A 308 -23.96 3.64 17.89
C LEU A 308 -25.25 4.26 17.35
N ARG A 309 -26.10 4.79 18.22
CA ARG A 309 -27.34 5.49 17.81
C ARG A 309 -27.04 6.72 16.94
N TRP A 310 -25.96 7.43 17.21
CA TRP A 310 -25.59 8.65 16.50
C TRP A 310 -24.56 8.43 15.39
N ASP A 311 -24.02 7.23 15.27
CA ASP A 311 -23.03 6.88 14.27
C ASP A 311 -23.56 7.05 12.82
N LEU A 312 -22.64 7.31 11.90
CA LEU A 312 -22.96 7.59 10.50
C LEU A 312 -23.19 6.33 9.67
N PHE A 313 -22.50 5.23 10.00
CA PHE A 313 -22.41 4.03 9.16
C PHE A 313 -22.88 2.76 9.89
N GLY A 314 -22.96 2.81 11.21
CA GLY A 314 -23.32 1.71 12.08
C GLY A 314 -22.20 0.68 12.25
N GLY A 315 -22.48 -0.33 13.07
CA GLY A 315 -21.59 -1.46 13.30
C GLY A 315 -20.71 -1.31 14.54
N VAL A 316 -20.46 -2.43 15.22
CA VAL A 316 -19.57 -2.52 16.36
C VAL A 316 -18.15 -2.83 15.91
N TYR A 317 -17.17 -2.24 16.58
CA TYR A 317 -15.77 -2.62 16.43
C TYR A 317 -15.49 -3.95 17.11
N THR A 318 -14.83 -4.84 16.38
CA THR A 318 -14.13 -5.98 16.98
C THR A 318 -12.89 -5.49 17.72
N ASP A 319 -12.36 -6.32 18.63
CA ASP A 319 -11.09 -6.04 19.30
C ASP A 319 -9.93 -5.81 18.33
N GLU A 320 -9.91 -6.55 17.21
CA GLU A 320 -8.89 -6.38 16.18
C GLU A 320 -9.01 -5.02 15.49
N GLN A 321 -10.22 -4.63 15.09
CA GLN A 321 -10.47 -3.31 14.48
C GLN A 321 -10.09 -2.18 15.43
N ALA A 322 -10.43 -2.28 16.71
CA ALA A 322 -10.07 -1.27 17.70
C ALA A 322 -8.55 -1.16 17.90
N ARG A 323 -7.82 -2.29 17.92
CA ARG A 323 -6.34 -2.29 17.99
C ARG A 323 -5.73 -1.64 16.76
N GLN A 324 -6.24 -1.94 15.57
CA GLN A 324 -5.78 -1.32 14.32
C GLN A 324 -6.01 0.19 14.35
N GLN A 325 -7.20 0.66 14.76
CA GLN A 325 -7.51 2.08 14.87
C GLN A 325 -6.61 2.81 15.87
N ALA A 326 -6.41 2.23 17.06
CA ALA A 326 -5.53 2.81 18.08
C ALA A 326 -4.06 2.86 17.62
N ALA A 327 -3.57 1.82 16.93
CA ALA A 327 -2.21 1.79 16.38
C ALA A 327 -2.02 2.80 15.24
N GLN A 328 -3.05 3.06 14.43
CA GLN A 328 -3.00 4.00 13.32
C GLN A 328 -2.93 5.47 13.76
N ALA A 329 -3.40 5.81 14.98
CA ALA A 329 -3.46 7.17 15.48
C ALA A 329 -2.12 7.94 15.37
N ARG A 330 -0.99 7.28 15.66
CA ARG A 330 0.34 7.91 15.56
C ARG A 330 0.75 8.19 14.12
N ARG A 331 0.38 7.31 13.18
CA ARG A 331 0.60 7.53 11.74
C ARG A 331 -0.22 8.73 11.25
N GLU A 332 -1.48 8.82 11.65
CA GLU A 332 -2.37 9.93 11.27
C GLU A 332 -1.88 11.28 11.81
N TRP A 333 -1.33 11.26 13.03
CA TRP A 333 -0.72 12.43 13.64
C TRP A 333 0.47 12.93 12.81
N ARG A 334 1.38 12.02 12.45
CA ARG A 334 2.60 12.33 11.68
C ARG A 334 2.29 12.76 10.24
N SER A 335 1.27 12.19 9.62
CA SER A 335 0.83 12.61 8.29
C SER A 335 0.01 13.89 8.29
N GLY A 336 -0.44 14.36 9.48
CA GLY A 336 -1.30 15.53 9.61
C GLY A 336 -2.75 15.29 9.21
N ARG A 337 -3.14 14.01 8.98
CA ARG A 337 -4.53 13.65 8.62
C ARG A 337 -5.47 13.88 9.79
N ALA A 338 -5.08 13.40 10.96
CA ALA A 338 -5.86 13.58 12.18
C ALA A 338 -4.99 13.55 13.44
N ALA A 339 -5.37 14.37 14.44
CA ALA A 339 -4.86 14.30 15.80
C ALA A 339 -5.91 13.61 16.67
N ARG A 340 -5.64 12.38 17.13
CA ARG A 340 -6.52 11.64 18.04
C ARG A 340 -5.97 11.69 19.47
N PHE A 341 -6.89 11.91 20.39
CA PHE A 341 -6.62 11.94 21.81
C PHE A 341 -7.56 11.02 22.58
N VAL A 342 -7.08 10.58 23.73
CA VAL A 342 -7.90 9.94 24.77
C VAL A 342 -8.17 10.97 25.86
N ILE A 343 -9.42 11.01 26.31
CA ILE A 343 -9.88 11.76 27.48
C ILE A 343 -9.69 10.87 28.70
N VAL A 344 -9.05 11.38 29.74
CA VAL A 344 -8.70 10.63 30.96
C VAL A 344 -9.22 11.40 32.18
N ASP A 345 -9.83 10.70 33.13
CA ASP A 345 -10.15 11.25 34.46
C ASP A 345 -8.84 11.49 35.21
N ALA A 346 -8.53 12.75 35.53
CA ALA A 346 -7.28 13.09 36.19
C ALA A 346 -7.17 12.52 37.61
N ALA A 347 -8.29 12.21 38.27
CA ALA A 347 -8.30 11.66 39.62
C ALA A 347 -8.03 10.15 39.65
N THR A 348 -8.58 9.40 38.70
CA THR A 348 -8.50 7.91 38.69
C THR A 348 -7.51 7.37 37.66
N GLY A 349 -7.17 8.14 36.64
CA GLY A 349 -6.38 7.68 35.49
C GLY A 349 -7.18 6.85 34.47
N GLU A 350 -8.49 6.70 34.65
CA GLU A 350 -9.34 5.92 33.76
C GLU A 350 -9.61 6.66 32.44
N GLY A 351 -9.62 5.92 31.34
CA GLY A 351 -9.99 6.46 30.03
C GLY A 351 -11.49 6.72 29.96
N ALA A 352 -11.87 7.98 29.85
CA ALA A 352 -13.26 8.45 29.87
C ALA A 352 -13.88 8.57 28.47
N GLY A 353 -13.08 8.57 27.41
CA GLY A 353 -13.57 8.72 26.03
C GLY A 353 -12.48 9.13 25.03
N VAL A 354 -12.92 9.56 23.86
CA VAL A 354 -12.04 9.98 22.76
C VAL A 354 -12.43 11.35 22.21
N ILE A 355 -11.45 12.08 21.70
CA ILE A 355 -11.65 13.34 20.99
C ILE A 355 -10.59 13.45 19.91
N GLY A 356 -10.94 13.99 18.75
CA GLY A 356 -9.97 14.17 17.67
C GLY A 356 -10.30 15.28 16.71
N ILE A 357 -9.26 15.76 16.02
CA ILE A 357 -9.34 16.74 14.94
C ILE A 357 -8.94 16.08 13.64
N MET A 358 -9.74 16.26 12.59
CA MET A 358 -9.47 15.81 11.22
C MET A 358 -9.33 17.02 10.29
N ARG A 359 -8.33 17.03 9.41
CA ARG A 359 -8.18 18.06 8.37
C ARG A 359 -8.93 17.64 7.10
N MET A 360 -10.26 17.81 7.12
CA MET A 360 -11.18 17.41 6.04
C MET A 360 -11.67 18.58 5.16
N GLY A 361 -11.23 19.80 5.45
CA GLY A 361 -11.66 21.03 4.78
C GLY A 361 -10.49 21.88 4.30
N PRO A 362 -10.74 23.17 3.96
CA PRO A 362 -9.69 24.11 3.55
C PRO A 362 -8.50 24.16 4.54
N PRO A 363 -7.30 24.54 4.07
CA PRO A 363 -6.13 24.63 4.93
C PRO A 363 -6.38 25.56 6.13
N GLY A 364 -5.99 25.13 7.32
CA GLY A 364 -6.22 25.87 8.56
C GLY A 364 -7.54 25.53 9.27
N ASN A 365 -8.40 24.70 8.68
CA ASN A 365 -9.62 24.20 9.32
C ASN A 365 -9.39 22.84 9.98
N GLY A 366 -10.07 22.59 11.11
CA GLY A 366 -10.10 21.30 11.78
C GLY A 366 -11.52 20.88 12.15
N LEU A 367 -11.96 19.72 11.65
CA LEU A 367 -13.22 19.10 12.03
C LEU A 367 -13.02 18.27 13.31
N LEU A 368 -13.79 18.59 14.35
CA LEU A 368 -13.77 17.92 15.64
C LEU A 368 -14.85 16.83 15.71
N GLY A 369 -14.45 15.70 16.29
CA GLY A 369 -15.35 14.65 16.76
C GLY A 369 -15.00 14.27 18.20
N TYR A 370 -16.00 13.93 19.01
CA TYR A 370 -15.80 13.51 20.38
C TYR A 370 -16.86 12.50 20.82
N GLY A 371 -16.51 11.72 21.82
CA GLY A 371 -17.38 10.75 22.46
C GLY A 371 -16.87 10.42 23.86
N VAL A 372 -17.77 10.11 24.77
CA VAL A 372 -17.44 9.71 26.15
C VAL A 372 -18.26 8.50 26.56
N LEU A 373 -17.63 7.65 27.35
CA LEU A 373 -18.24 6.46 27.92
C LEU A 373 -19.43 6.85 28.83
N PRO A 374 -20.47 6.00 28.91
CA PRO A 374 -21.71 6.29 29.64
C PRO A 374 -21.50 6.81 31.08
N GLU A 375 -20.59 6.21 31.83
CA GLU A 375 -20.26 6.53 33.23
C GLU A 375 -19.59 7.89 33.44
N PHE A 376 -19.12 8.53 32.37
CA PHE A 376 -18.53 9.88 32.40
C PHE A 376 -19.48 10.97 31.85
N ARG A 377 -20.67 10.60 31.37
CA ARG A 377 -21.66 11.55 30.86
C ARG A 377 -22.25 12.43 31.96
N GLY A 378 -22.68 13.63 31.58
CA GLY A 378 -23.26 14.61 32.51
C GLY A 378 -22.28 15.25 33.50
N ARG A 379 -21.01 14.78 33.56
CA ARG A 379 -19.97 15.28 34.48
C ARG A 379 -19.10 16.40 33.90
N GLY A 380 -19.37 16.81 32.66
CA GLY A 380 -18.68 17.92 31.98
C GLY A 380 -17.35 17.56 31.31
N PHE A 381 -17.00 16.28 31.23
CA PHE A 381 -15.73 15.79 30.68
C PHE A 381 -15.50 16.24 29.23
N THR A 382 -16.50 16.06 28.37
CA THR A 382 -16.42 16.42 26.95
C THR A 382 -16.18 17.92 26.75
N THR A 383 -16.89 18.79 27.49
CA THR A 383 -16.69 20.25 27.40
C THR A 383 -15.29 20.66 27.82
N ARG A 384 -14.74 20.07 28.89
CA ARG A 384 -13.37 20.34 29.36
C ARG A 384 -12.34 19.88 28.33
N ALA A 385 -12.48 18.65 27.84
CA ALA A 385 -11.61 18.09 26.81
C ALA A 385 -11.63 18.93 25.52
N LEU A 386 -12.82 19.33 25.06
CA LEU A 386 -13.00 20.14 23.87
C LEU A 386 -12.31 21.51 23.99
N ARG A 387 -12.38 22.16 25.15
CA ARG A 387 -11.66 23.42 25.42
C ARG A 387 -10.14 23.25 25.43
N LEU A 388 -9.62 22.17 26.04
CA LEU A 388 -8.20 21.86 26.04
C LEU A 388 -7.67 21.62 24.62
N VAL A 389 -8.40 20.82 23.83
CA VAL A 389 -8.04 20.52 22.44
C VAL A 389 -8.17 21.75 21.55
N ALA A 390 -9.22 22.57 21.72
CA ALA A 390 -9.38 23.82 20.96
C ALA A 390 -8.24 24.80 21.24
N ARG A 391 -7.84 24.96 22.50
CA ARG A 391 -6.68 25.76 22.89
C ARG A 391 -5.42 25.30 22.18
N TRP A 392 -5.08 24.01 22.29
CA TRP A 392 -3.90 23.45 21.63
C TRP A 392 -3.97 23.60 20.10
N ALA A 393 -5.14 23.42 19.51
CA ALA A 393 -5.34 23.54 18.07
C ALA A 393 -5.00 24.95 17.56
N PHE A 394 -5.44 25.99 18.29
CA PHE A 394 -5.10 27.36 17.97
C PHE A 394 -3.65 27.70 18.37
N GLU A 395 -3.25 27.46 19.60
CA GLU A 395 -1.94 27.92 20.10
C GLU A 395 -0.76 27.16 19.49
N SER A 396 -0.92 25.86 19.20
CA SER A 396 0.19 25.00 18.76
C SER A 396 -0.02 24.44 17.36
N ALA A 397 -1.21 23.93 17.01
CA ALA A 397 -1.42 23.23 15.75
C ALA A 397 -1.61 24.13 14.52
N GLY A 398 -1.59 25.46 14.71
CA GLY A 398 -1.70 26.44 13.64
C GLY A 398 -3.07 26.48 12.95
N LEU A 399 -4.11 25.93 13.57
CA LEU A 399 -5.47 26.01 13.04
C LEU A 399 -6.04 27.41 13.27
N SER A 400 -6.97 27.83 12.41
CA SER A 400 -7.62 29.15 12.48
C SER A 400 -9.14 29.04 12.64
N LEU A 401 -9.70 27.89 12.26
CA LEU A 401 -11.12 27.56 12.40
C LEU A 401 -11.28 26.13 12.89
N LEU A 402 -12.12 25.95 13.89
CA LEU A 402 -12.57 24.65 14.36
C LEU A 402 -14.05 24.48 14.05
N GLU A 403 -14.38 23.33 13.51
CA GLU A 403 -15.71 22.98 13.04
C GLU A 403 -16.17 21.72 13.77
N LEU A 404 -17.47 21.62 14.05
CA LEU A 404 -18.08 20.37 14.50
C LEU A 404 -19.53 20.35 14.06
N GLY A 405 -20.09 19.15 13.95
CA GLY A 405 -21.50 18.99 13.65
C GLY A 405 -22.07 17.74 14.27
N HIS A 406 -23.38 17.74 14.46
CA HIS A 406 -24.12 16.60 14.97
C HIS A 406 -25.48 16.50 14.30
N LYS A 407 -26.06 15.28 14.27
CA LYS A 407 -27.45 15.07 13.84
C LYS A 407 -28.39 15.94 14.68
N ALA A 408 -29.38 16.58 14.06
CA ALA A 408 -30.24 17.57 14.72
C ALA A 408 -30.93 17.06 16.00
N ASP A 409 -31.23 15.77 16.08
CA ASP A 409 -31.87 15.15 17.24
C ASP A 409 -30.91 14.91 18.42
N ASN A 410 -29.60 15.04 18.22
CA ASN A 410 -28.58 14.92 19.26
C ASN A 410 -28.35 16.26 19.98
N ALA A 411 -29.37 16.77 20.67
CA ALA A 411 -29.30 18.05 21.39
C ALA A 411 -28.24 18.06 22.52
N ALA A 412 -27.85 16.89 23.04
CA ALA A 412 -26.81 16.78 24.08
C ALA A 412 -25.44 17.21 23.55
N SER A 413 -25.08 16.78 22.33
CA SER A 413 -23.83 17.20 21.68
C SER A 413 -23.80 18.72 21.45
N GLY A 414 -24.90 19.31 20.98
CA GLY A 414 -24.99 20.77 20.79
C GLY A 414 -24.78 21.58 22.07
N LYS A 415 -25.31 21.11 23.21
CA LYS A 415 -25.06 21.74 24.52
C LYS A 415 -23.58 21.72 24.91
N VAL A 416 -22.85 20.66 24.56
CA VAL A 416 -21.40 20.57 24.81
C VAL A 416 -20.66 21.60 23.96
N ALA A 417 -20.97 21.69 22.67
CA ALA A 417 -20.38 22.63 21.74
C ALA A 417 -20.55 24.09 22.21
N VAL A 418 -21.79 24.49 22.52
CA VAL A 418 -22.09 25.84 23.01
C VAL A 418 -21.35 26.15 24.31
N LYS A 419 -21.34 25.22 25.27
CA LYS A 419 -20.58 25.41 26.51
C LYS A 419 -19.07 25.53 26.26
N ALA A 420 -18.54 24.94 25.20
CA ALA A 420 -17.13 25.04 24.83
C ALA A 420 -16.78 26.30 24.00
N GLY A 421 -17.74 27.21 23.79
CA GLY A 421 -17.53 28.47 23.05
C GLY A 421 -17.88 28.39 21.56
N PHE A 422 -18.32 27.23 21.06
CA PHE A 422 -18.73 27.10 19.66
C PHE A 422 -20.10 27.76 19.44
N ARG A 423 -20.26 28.38 18.27
CA ARG A 423 -21.52 29.00 17.84
C ARG A 423 -22.19 28.12 16.80
N ALA A 424 -23.51 27.92 16.91
CA ALA A 424 -24.31 27.32 15.84
C ALA A 424 -24.37 28.31 14.66
N GLU A 425 -23.88 27.89 13.50
CA GLU A 425 -23.83 28.74 12.30
C GLU A 425 -24.93 28.36 11.29
N ALA A 426 -25.22 27.07 11.16
CA ALA A 426 -26.18 26.60 10.16
C ALA A 426 -26.87 25.29 10.56
N ARG A 427 -28.07 25.07 9.98
CA ARG A 427 -28.71 23.76 9.89
C ARG A 427 -28.62 23.29 8.44
N LEU A 428 -27.85 22.24 8.19
CA LEU A 428 -27.60 21.71 6.85
C LEU A 428 -28.55 20.53 6.58
N PRO A 429 -29.53 20.66 5.68
CA PRO A 429 -30.52 19.62 5.44
C PRO A 429 -29.89 18.35 4.86
N GLN A 430 -30.31 17.17 5.35
CA GLN A 430 -29.94 15.85 4.81
C GLN A 430 -28.41 15.67 4.66
N ARG A 431 -27.60 16.26 5.53
CA ARG A 431 -26.14 16.28 5.38
C ARG A 431 -25.47 15.00 5.90
N LEU A 432 -26.03 14.36 6.93
CA LEU A 432 -25.43 13.20 7.57
C LEU A 432 -26.20 11.90 7.21
N PRO A 433 -25.51 10.83 6.78
CA PRO A 433 -26.15 9.53 6.57
C PRO A 433 -26.52 8.86 7.91
N ASN A 434 -27.48 7.94 7.83
CA ASN A 434 -27.87 7.04 8.92
C ASN A 434 -27.65 5.58 8.49
N PRO A 435 -27.45 4.65 9.46
CA PRO A 435 -27.25 3.23 9.16
C PRO A 435 -28.41 2.56 8.41
N ASP A 436 -29.63 3.10 8.53
CA ASP A 436 -30.83 2.62 7.84
C ASP A 436 -31.00 3.16 6.41
N GLY A 437 -29.99 3.90 5.90
CA GLY A 437 -30.01 4.52 4.57
C GLY A 437 -30.75 5.85 4.50
N THR A 438 -31.39 6.29 5.58
CA THR A 438 -31.98 7.64 5.65
C THR A 438 -30.89 8.71 5.88
N ARG A 439 -31.26 9.98 5.84
CA ARG A 439 -30.33 11.09 6.12
C ARG A 439 -30.94 12.05 7.14
N SER A 440 -30.09 12.55 8.04
CA SER A 440 -30.44 13.53 9.05
C SER A 440 -29.84 14.90 8.73
N ASP A 441 -30.52 15.94 9.20
CA ASP A 441 -30.00 17.30 9.16
C ASP A 441 -28.82 17.43 10.14
N GLU A 442 -27.80 18.18 9.75
CA GLU A 442 -26.66 18.53 10.62
C GLU A 442 -26.90 19.90 11.24
N ILE A 443 -26.67 20.03 12.55
CA ILE A 443 -26.47 21.34 13.17
C ILE A 443 -24.96 21.57 13.19
N TYR A 444 -24.52 22.52 12.37
CA TYR A 444 -23.12 22.86 12.16
C TYR A 444 -22.71 24.02 13.08
N TYR A 445 -21.57 23.85 13.74
CA TYR A 445 -20.99 24.80 14.66
C TYR A 445 -19.57 25.17 14.26
N SER A 446 -19.18 26.40 14.59
CA SER A 446 -17.81 26.87 14.39
C SER A 446 -17.27 27.63 15.59
N LEU A 447 -15.94 27.59 15.74
CA LEU A 447 -15.16 28.41 16.65
C LEU A 447 -13.95 28.95 15.89
N THR A 448 -13.85 30.27 15.78
CA THR A 448 -12.69 30.95 15.19
C THR A 448 -11.65 31.25 16.28
N ARG A 449 -10.38 31.39 15.89
CA ARG A 449 -9.32 31.87 16.79
C ARG A 449 -9.70 33.18 17.47
N GLU A 450 -10.20 34.15 16.71
CA GLU A 450 -10.59 35.47 17.23
C GLU A 450 -11.62 35.37 18.36
N ARG A 451 -12.64 34.52 18.21
CA ARG A 451 -13.65 34.29 19.27
C ARG A 451 -13.07 33.59 20.48
N PHE A 452 -12.19 32.60 20.25
CA PHE A 452 -11.50 31.90 21.33
C PHE A 452 -10.64 32.86 22.17
N ASP A 453 -9.89 33.76 21.53
CA ASP A 453 -9.04 34.74 22.20
C ASP A 453 -9.88 35.77 22.99
N ALA A 454 -11.03 36.18 22.45
CA ALA A 454 -11.94 37.13 23.11
C ALA A 454 -12.58 36.56 24.40
N GLU A 455 -12.87 35.26 24.45
CA GLU A 455 -13.39 34.60 25.67
C GLU A 455 -12.31 34.36 26.73
N GLY A 456 -11.04 34.24 26.33
CA GLY A 456 -9.91 34.04 27.26
C GLY A 456 -9.39 35.32 27.92
N ALA A 457 -9.74 36.49 27.39
CA ALA A 457 -9.35 37.81 27.94
C ALA A 457 -10.36 38.36 28.97
N GLY A 458 -11.43 37.61 29.28
CA GLY A 458 -12.54 38.00 30.14
C GLY A 458 -12.53 37.41 31.54
#